data_AF-A0A6P1I058-F1
#
_entry.id   AF-A0A6P1I058-F1
#
_cell.length_a   1.000
_cell.length_b   1.000
_cell.length_c   1.000
_cell.angle_alpha   90.00
_cell.angle_beta   90.00
_cell.angle_gamma   90.00
#
_symmetry.space_group_name_H-M   'P 1'
#
loop_
_entity.id
_entity.type
_entity.pdbx_description
1 polymer ?
#
loop_
_entity_poly.entity_id
_entity_poly.type
_entity_poly.pdbx_seq_one_letter_code
_entity_poly.pdbx_strand_id
1 'polypeptide(L)'
;MNHQRIVRTVCFITAGYVIVLAVWLGWLIEHTPEATVPYQIMGLVAAFGSALGFGMMAAERPSRADRRLARRGLEGWASIERVTPLRRTPDNGELTELDLRLTVPGSESYSGRVVYEVRREEATRFVPGETITILVDPNNRDRIMLCP
;
A
#
# COMPACT_ATOMS: atom_id res chain seq x y z
N MET A 1 -1.48 -4.33 -5.25
CA MET A 1 -2.59 -3.40 -4.89
C MET A 1 -2.12 -1.96 -4.62
N ASN A 2 -0.91 -1.71 -4.10
CA ASN A 2 -0.41 -0.34 -3.88
C ASN A 2 -0.21 0.46 -5.17
N HIS A 3 0.27 -0.17 -6.25
CA HIS A 3 0.46 0.52 -7.53
C HIS A 3 -0.82 1.14 -8.11
N GLN A 4 -1.97 0.44 -8.06
CA GLN A 4 -3.24 1.02 -8.51
C GLN A 4 -3.71 2.20 -7.64
N ARG A 5 -3.40 2.18 -6.33
CA ARG A 5 -3.72 3.31 -5.43
C ARG A 5 -2.84 4.51 -5.74
N ILE A 6 -1.54 4.29 -5.94
CA ILE A 6 -0.60 5.34 -6.32
C ILE A 6 -1.03 5.99 -7.63
N VAL A 7 -1.29 5.19 -8.68
CA VAL A 7 -1.73 5.69 -9.99
C VAL A 7 -3.04 6.47 -9.89
N ARG A 8 -4.03 5.96 -9.14
CA ARG A 8 -5.30 6.66 -8.96
C ARG A 8 -5.13 7.99 -8.22
N THR A 9 -4.30 8.03 -7.19
CA THR A 9 -3.99 9.25 -6.44
C THR A 9 -3.29 10.28 -7.33
N VAL A 10 -2.28 9.86 -8.10
CA VAL A 10 -1.57 10.72 -9.04
C VAL A 10 -2.54 11.26 -10.10
N CYS A 11 -3.33 10.41 -10.76
CA CYS A 11 -4.32 10.83 -11.75
C CYS A 11 -5.32 11.85 -11.18
N PHE A 12 -5.80 11.65 -9.95
CA PHE A 12 -6.74 12.57 -9.31
C PHE A 12 -6.11 13.94 -9.03
N ILE A 13 -4.89 13.95 -8.49
CA ILE A 13 -4.15 15.19 -8.20
C ILE A 13 -3.82 15.93 -9.50
N THR A 14 -3.36 15.22 -10.52
CA THR A 14 -3.08 15.80 -11.84
C THR A 14 -4.34 16.38 -12.48
N ALA A 15 -5.46 15.65 -12.46
CA ALA A 15 -6.72 16.16 -13.01
C ALA A 15 -7.19 17.43 -12.27
N GLY A 16 -7.13 17.44 -10.93
CA GLY A 16 -7.45 18.62 -10.13
C GLY A 16 -6.54 19.80 -10.46
N TYR A 17 -5.24 19.56 -10.61
CA TYR A 17 -4.28 20.59 -11.00
C TYR A 17 -4.58 21.17 -12.40
N VAL A 18 -4.90 20.32 -13.38
CA VAL A 18 -5.26 20.78 -14.73
C VAL A 18 -6.52 21.64 -14.70
N ILE A 19 -7.52 21.30 -13.88
CA ILE A 19 -8.73 22.13 -13.71
C ILE A 19 -8.36 23.50 -13.14
N VAL A 20 -7.57 23.53 -12.06
CA VAL A 20 -7.11 24.79 -11.45
C VAL A 20 -6.30 25.62 -12.44
N LEU A 21 -5.41 24.97 -13.21
CA LEU A 21 -4.60 25.62 -14.24
C LEU A 21 -5.47 26.20 -15.36
N ALA A 22 -6.49 25.48 -15.80
CA ALA A 22 -7.42 25.95 -16.84
C ALA A 22 -8.24 27.16 -16.37
N VAL A 23 -8.72 27.14 -15.12
CA VAL A 23 -9.41 28.29 -14.50
C VAL A 23 -8.46 29.48 -14.36
N TRP A 24 -7.20 29.22 -13.97
CA TRP A 24 -6.19 30.26 -13.84
C TRP A 24 -5.86 30.93 -15.18
N LEU A 25 -5.60 30.13 -16.22
CA LEU A 25 -5.31 30.62 -17.58
C LEU A 25 -6.51 31.30 -18.26
N GLY A 26 -7.71 30.74 -18.10
CA GLY A 26 -8.89 31.20 -18.83
C GLY A 26 -9.64 32.35 -18.18
N TRP A 27 -9.32 32.69 -16.92
CA TRP A 27 -10.06 33.73 -16.19
C TRP A 27 -9.18 34.57 -15.28
N LEU A 28 -8.35 33.95 -14.43
CA LEU A 28 -7.64 34.67 -13.38
C LEU A 28 -6.49 35.54 -13.92
N ILE A 29 -5.80 35.09 -14.97
CA ILE A 29 -4.66 35.82 -15.54
C ILE A 29 -5.07 37.18 -16.09
N GLU A 30 -6.27 37.30 -16.67
CA GLU A 30 -6.80 38.56 -17.23
C GLU A 30 -7.25 39.54 -16.13
N HIS A 31 -7.56 39.04 -14.93
CA HIS A 31 -8.06 39.83 -13.80
C HIS A 31 -6.95 40.19 -12.79
N THR A 32 -5.70 39.81 -13.04
CA THR A 32 -4.61 40.01 -12.09
C THR A 32 -3.50 40.90 -12.65
N PRO A 33 -2.83 41.72 -11.81
CA PRO A 33 -1.73 42.56 -12.27
C PRO A 33 -0.57 41.70 -12.78
N GLU A 34 -0.02 42.04 -13.96
CA GLU A 34 1.03 41.28 -14.64
C GLU A 34 2.27 41.02 -13.76
N ALA A 35 2.60 41.97 -12.87
CA ALA A 35 3.71 41.84 -11.93
C ALA A 35 3.56 40.68 -10.92
N THR A 36 2.35 40.15 -10.74
CA THR A 36 2.08 39.04 -9.81
C THR A 36 2.12 37.66 -10.46
N VAL A 37 2.16 37.59 -11.79
CA VAL A 37 2.16 36.33 -12.56
C VAL A 37 3.28 35.37 -12.13
N PRO A 38 4.55 35.82 -11.93
CA PRO A 38 5.62 34.92 -11.48
C PRO A 38 5.34 34.27 -10.12
N TYR A 39 4.76 35.02 -9.18
CA TYR A 39 4.40 34.52 -7.85
C TYR A 39 3.25 33.52 -7.91
N GLN A 40 2.26 33.76 -8.78
CA GLN A 40 1.14 32.85 -9.00
C GLN A 40 1.61 31.51 -9.59
N ILE A 41 2.52 31.55 -10.57
CA ILE A 41 3.14 30.34 -11.14
C ILE A 41 3.91 29.59 -10.06
N MET A 42 4.70 30.28 -9.24
CA MET A 42 5.44 29.64 -8.14
C MET A 42 4.49 28.97 -7.14
N GLY A 43 3.37 29.61 -6.81
CA GLY A 43 2.34 29.06 -5.95
C GLY A 43 1.67 27.81 -6.54
N LEU A 44 1.35 27.81 -7.83
CA LEU A 44 0.79 26.66 -8.54
C LEU A 44 1.74 25.45 -8.52
N VAL A 45 3.03 25.69 -8.82
CA VAL A 45 4.06 24.64 -8.80
C VAL A 45 4.25 24.10 -7.39
N ALA A 46 4.34 24.98 -6.38
CA ALA A 46 4.49 24.57 -4.99
C ALA A 46 3.27 23.79 -4.48
N ALA A 47 2.06 24.20 -4.83
CA ALA A 47 0.82 23.52 -4.46
C ALA A 47 0.73 22.13 -5.11
N PHE A 48 1.09 22.01 -6.39
CA PHE A 48 1.12 20.74 -7.10
C PHE A 48 2.14 19.77 -6.50
N GLY A 49 3.38 20.23 -6.30
CA GLY A 49 4.43 19.42 -5.68
C GLY A 49 4.03 18.97 -4.27
N SER A 50 3.45 19.86 -3.47
CA SER A 50 2.96 19.53 -2.12
C SER A 50 1.83 18.51 -2.16
N ALA A 51 0.82 18.70 -3.04
CA ALA A 51 -0.30 17.79 -3.18
C ALA A 51 0.17 16.38 -3.60
N LEU A 52 1.10 16.29 -4.56
CA LEU A 52 1.73 15.03 -4.94
C LEU A 52 2.48 14.37 -3.79
N GLY A 53 3.31 15.13 -3.07
CA GLY A 53 4.05 14.61 -1.91
C GLY A 53 3.12 14.05 -0.85
N PHE A 54 2.09 14.80 -0.46
CA PHE A 54 1.06 14.31 0.47
C PHE A 54 0.27 13.12 -0.07
N GLY A 55 -0.04 13.12 -1.38
CA GLY A 55 -0.72 12.03 -2.06
C GLY A 55 0.08 10.73 -2.01
N MET A 56 1.39 10.79 -2.26
CA MET A 56 2.27 9.64 -2.17
C MET A 56 2.38 9.12 -0.74
N MET A 57 2.59 10.01 0.25
CA MET A 57 2.58 9.62 1.67
C MET A 57 1.26 8.97 2.11
N ALA A 58 0.12 9.43 1.56
CA ALA A 58 -1.18 8.84 1.86
C ALA A 58 -1.40 7.50 1.14
N ALA A 59 -0.88 7.34 -0.08
CA ALA A 59 -1.00 6.11 -0.87
C ALA A 59 -0.16 4.97 -0.29
N GLU A 60 0.94 5.29 0.39
CA GLU A 60 1.84 4.34 1.04
C GLU A 60 1.35 3.92 2.45
N ARG A 61 0.32 4.56 2.99
CA ARG A 61 -0.21 4.20 4.32
C ARG A 61 -0.89 2.82 4.30
N PRO A 62 -0.60 1.96 5.30
CA PRO A 62 -1.27 0.66 5.43
C PRO A 62 -2.77 0.84 5.52
N SER A 63 -3.52 -0.07 4.90
CA SER A 63 -4.94 0.09 4.72
C SER A 63 -5.67 0.11 6.08
N ARG A 64 -6.86 0.72 6.15
CA ARG A 64 -7.66 0.72 7.39
C ARG A 64 -7.96 -0.70 7.90
N ALA A 65 -7.98 -1.68 7.00
CA ALA A 65 -8.15 -3.10 7.33
C ALA A 65 -6.90 -3.63 8.04
N ASP A 66 -5.70 -3.37 7.51
CA ASP A 66 -4.44 -3.80 8.12
C ASP A 66 -4.26 -3.18 9.52
N ARG A 67 -4.66 -1.91 9.69
CA ARG A 67 -4.67 -1.26 11.02
C ARG A 67 -5.64 -1.87 12.02
N ARG A 68 -6.78 -2.39 11.55
CA ARG A 68 -7.74 -3.09 12.43
C ARG A 68 -7.21 -4.47 12.79
N LEU A 69 -6.61 -5.17 11.83
CA LEU A 69 -5.99 -6.48 12.01
C LEU A 69 -4.81 -6.40 12.99
N ALA A 70 -3.95 -5.40 12.87
CA ALA A 70 -2.85 -5.16 13.82
C ALA A 70 -3.31 -4.86 15.26
N ARG A 71 -4.55 -4.39 15.46
CA ARG A 71 -5.08 -4.03 16.80
C ARG A 71 -6.00 -5.08 17.42
N ARG A 72 -6.63 -5.90 16.59
CA ARG A 72 -7.71 -6.82 17.01
C ARG A 72 -7.58 -8.22 16.40
N GLY A 73 -6.52 -8.48 15.64
CA GLY A 73 -6.25 -9.80 15.11
C GLY A 73 -5.94 -10.76 16.24
N LEU A 74 -6.34 -12.01 16.05
CA LEU A 74 -5.95 -13.10 16.94
C LEU A 74 -4.60 -13.61 16.49
N GLU A 75 -3.68 -13.75 17.45
CA GLU A 75 -2.39 -14.36 17.23
C GLU A 75 -2.56 -15.87 16.98
N GLY A 76 -1.85 -16.37 15.98
CA GLY A 76 -1.76 -17.79 15.69
C GLY A 76 -0.42 -18.15 15.07
N TRP A 77 -0.29 -19.39 14.67
CA TRP A 77 0.91 -19.91 14.02
C TRP A 77 0.55 -20.45 12.65
N ALA A 78 1.41 -20.21 11.67
CA ALA A 78 1.31 -20.81 10.35
C ALA A 78 2.57 -21.62 10.06
N SER A 79 2.40 -22.87 9.65
CA SER A 79 3.48 -23.64 9.04
C SER A 79 3.45 -23.44 7.54
N ILE A 80 4.62 -23.18 6.95
CA ILE A 80 4.76 -22.97 5.50
C ILE A 80 4.78 -24.35 4.82
N GLU A 81 3.77 -24.66 4.02
CA GLU A 81 3.73 -25.92 3.26
C GLU A 81 4.42 -25.78 1.90
N ARG A 82 4.19 -24.66 1.21
CA ARG A 82 4.75 -24.40 -0.12
C ARG A 82 5.03 -22.92 -0.31
N VAL A 83 6.11 -22.64 -1.03
CA VAL A 83 6.55 -21.30 -1.41
C VAL A 83 6.62 -21.25 -2.93
N THR A 84 5.85 -20.36 -3.55
CA THR A 84 5.82 -20.19 -5.02
C THR A 84 6.13 -18.74 -5.37
N PRO A 85 7.34 -18.44 -5.89
CA PRO A 85 7.67 -17.09 -6.32
C PRO A 85 6.83 -16.71 -7.55
N LEU A 86 6.16 -15.57 -7.50
CA LEU A 86 5.32 -15.07 -8.58
C LEU A 86 6.05 -14.02 -9.43
N ARG A 87 6.60 -12.99 -8.79
CA ARG A 87 7.26 -11.89 -9.50
C ARG A 87 8.19 -11.08 -8.60
N ARG A 88 9.28 -10.55 -9.16
CA ARG A 88 10.08 -9.52 -8.48
C ARG A 88 9.35 -8.18 -8.40
N THR A 89 9.51 -7.52 -7.26
CA THR A 89 9.02 -6.17 -6.97
C THR A 89 10.17 -5.16 -7.18
N PRO A 90 9.88 -3.90 -7.60
CA PRO A 90 10.90 -2.85 -7.76
C PRO A 90 11.76 -2.58 -6.51
N ASP A 91 11.25 -2.85 -5.30
CA ASP A 91 11.96 -2.61 -4.03
C ASP A 91 12.93 -3.74 -3.64
N ASN A 92 13.43 -4.49 -4.63
CA ASN A 92 14.34 -5.64 -4.45
C ASN A 92 13.74 -6.79 -3.60
N GLY A 93 12.41 -6.84 -3.51
CA GLY A 93 11.63 -7.94 -2.93
C GLY A 93 11.08 -8.90 -3.99
N GLU A 94 10.58 -10.06 -3.54
CA GLU A 94 9.93 -11.06 -4.38
C GLU A 94 8.52 -11.34 -3.89
N LEU A 95 7.53 -11.00 -4.71
CA LEU A 95 6.14 -11.34 -4.49
C LEU A 95 6.00 -12.86 -4.59
N THR A 96 5.62 -13.47 -3.47
CA THR A 96 5.65 -14.91 -3.26
C THR A 96 4.31 -15.35 -2.72
N GLU A 97 3.76 -16.40 -3.31
CA GLU A 97 2.58 -17.09 -2.82
C GLU A 97 3.01 -18.16 -1.81
N LEU A 98 2.49 -18.04 -0.59
CA LEU A 98 2.75 -18.95 0.51
C LEU A 98 1.48 -19.76 0.75
N ASP A 99 1.55 -21.07 0.55
CA ASP A 99 0.53 -22.00 1.04
C ASP A 99 0.87 -22.32 2.50
N LEU A 100 -0.05 -21.99 3.41
CA LEU A 100 0.13 -22.04 4.85
C LEU A 100 -0.88 -22.97 5.51
N ARG A 101 -0.42 -23.73 6.50
CA ARG A 101 -1.28 -24.42 7.45
C ARG A 101 -1.40 -23.60 8.72
N LEU A 102 -2.56 -23.01 8.95
CA LEU A 102 -2.79 -22.08 10.06
C LEU A 102 -3.38 -22.83 11.26
N THR A 103 -2.83 -22.54 12.44
CA THR A 103 -3.29 -23.06 13.73
C THR A 103 -3.56 -21.86 14.63
N VAL A 104 -4.85 -21.63 14.91
CA VAL A 104 -5.31 -20.55 15.78
C VAL A 104 -5.88 -21.16 17.06
N PRO A 105 -5.50 -20.70 18.25
CA PRO A 105 -6.07 -21.19 19.50
C PRO A 105 -7.60 -21.17 19.49
N GLY A 106 -8.24 -22.30 19.79
CA GLY A 106 -9.69 -22.43 19.82
C GLY A 106 -10.37 -22.62 18.45
N SER A 107 -9.61 -22.83 17.38
CA SER A 107 -10.12 -23.23 16.06
C SER A 107 -9.40 -24.47 15.54
N GLU A 108 -10.06 -25.27 14.70
CA GLU A 108 -9.39 -26.35 13.97
C GLU A 108 -8.34 -25.77 13.02
N SER A 109 -7.23 -26.49 12.83
CA SER A 109 -6.21 -26.10 11.86
C SER A 109 -6.78 -26.13 10.45
N TYR A 110 -6.52 -25.09 9.66
CA TYR A 110 -7.02 -24.97 8.28
C TYR A 110 -5.90 -24.53 7.33
N SER A 111 -6.08 -24.81 6.03
CA SER A 111 -5.17 -24.34 5.00
C SER A 111 -5.60 -22.96 4.50
N GLY A 112 -4.63 -22.11 4.22
CA GLY A 112 -4.85 -20.78 3.67
C GLY A 112 -3.69 -20.38 2.78
N ARG A 113 -3.93 -19.38 1.95
CA ARG A 113 -2.99 -18.93 0.93
C ARG A 113 -2.81 -17.44 1.04
N VAL A 114 -1.55 -17.01 1.16
CA VAL A 114 -1.21 -15.60 1.33
C VAL A 114 -0.18 -15.22 0.28
N VAL A 115 -0.46 -14.13 -0.44
CA VAL A 115 0.51 -13.51 -1.33
C VAL A 115 1.23 -12.42 -0.54
N TYR A 116 2.52 -12.60 -0.31
CA TYR A 116 3.34 -11.70 0.48
C TYR A 116 4.60 -11.29 -0.29
N GLU A 117 5.06 -10.07 -0.06
CA GLU A 117 6.33 -9.61 -0.61
C GLU A 117 7.46 -9.98 0.35
N VAL A 118 8.23 -10.99 -0.02
CA VAL A 118 9.38 -11.46 0.76
C VAL A 118 10.58 -10.61 0.40
N ARG A 119 11.13 -9.88 1.37
CA ARG A 119 12.40 -9.16 1.20
C ARG A 119 13.55 -10.15 1.17
N ARG A 120 14.59 -9.85 0.40
CA ARG A 120 15.76 -10.73 0.27
C ARG A 120 16.44 -11.05 1.61
N GLU A 121 16.39 -10.13 2.56
CA GLU A 121 16.92 -10.29 3.92
C GLU A 121 16.11 -11.28 4.77
N GLU A 122 14.81 -11.43 4.48
CA GLU A 122 13.88 -12.29 5.22
C GLU A 122 13.64 -13.63 4.53
N ALA A 123 14.14 -13.80 3.30
CA ALA A 123 13.90 -14.98 2.47
C ALA A 123 14.28 -16.31 3.15
N THR A 124 15.27 -16.30 4.06
CA THR A 124 15.67 -17.48 4.84
C THR A 124 14.63 -17.92 5.88
N ARG A 125 13.71 -17.04 6.29
CA ARG A 125 12.60 -17.38 7.21
C ARG A 125 11.37 -17.92 6.50
N PHE A 126 11.25 -17.65 5.19
CA PHE A 126 10.11 -18.08 4.37
C PHE A 126 10.45 -19.35 3.59
N VAL A 127 10.74 -20.43 4.29
CA VAL A 127 11.12 -21.74 3.73
C VAL A 127 10.06 -22.78 4.11
N PRO A 128 9.71 -23.74 3.23
CA PRO A 128 8.80 -24.82 3.60
C PRO A 128 9.25 -25.57 4.86
N GLY A 129 8.32 -25.84 5.76
CA GLY A 129 8.56 -26.48 7.06
C GLY A 129 8.78 -25.50 8.22
N GLU A 130 9.09 -24.23 7.95
CA GLU A 130 9.20 -23.22 9.00
C GLU A 130 7.83 -22.82 9.56
N THR A 131 7.82 -22.43 10.84
CA THR A 131 6.62 -21.94 11.53
C THR A 131 6.78 -20.45 11.82
N ILE A 132 5.84 -19.65 11.32
CA ILE A 132 5.83 -18.20 11.47
C ILE A 132 4.60 -17.76 12.25
N THR A 133 4.74 -16.61 12.93
CA THR A 133 3.62 -16.00 13.65
C THR A 133 2.72 -15.25 12.68
N ILE A 134 1.42 -15.37 12.89
CA ILE A 134 0.39 -14.74 12.06
C ILE A 134 -0.62 -13.99 12.94
N LEU A 135 -1.22 -12.95 12.40
CA LEU A 135 -2.47 -12.38 12.91
C LEU A 135 -3.61 -12.67 11.94
N VAL A 136 -4.72 -13.18 12.46
CA VAL A 136 -5.92 -13.51 11.68
C VAL A 136 -7.09 -12.63 12.11
N ASP A 137 -7.90 -12.15 11.15
CA ASP A 137 -9.13 -11.41 11.46
C ASP A 137 -10.20 -12.40 11.98
N PRO A 138 -10.72 -12.24 13.21
CA PRO A 138 -11.75 -13.14 13.75
C PRO A 138 -13.05 -13.16 12.92
N ASN A 139 -13.34 -12.09 12.17
CA ASN A 139 -14.53 -11.98 11.35
C ASN A 139 -14.30 -12.41 9.89
N ASN A 140 -13.05 -12.61 9.48
CA ASN A 140 -12.71 -13.03 8.12
C ASN A 140 -11.40 -13.83 8.11
N ARG A 141 -11.53 -15.15 8.09
CA ARG A 141 -10.40 -16.10 8.20
C ARG A 141 -9.45 -16.06 7.01
N ASP A 142 -9.86 -15.50 5.87
CA ASP A 142 -8.99 -15.33 4.69
C ASP A 142 -8.06 -14.10 4.82
N ARG A 143 -8.26 -13.28 5.85
CA ARG A 143 -7.41 -12.12 6.13
C ARG A 143 -6.36 -12.47 7.17
N ILE A 144 -5.18 -12.76 6.66
CA ILE A 144 -4.02 -13.14 7.44
C ILE A 144 -2.94 -12.09 7.23
N MET A 145 -2.36 -11.60 8.32
CA MET A 145 -1.17 -10.75 8.33
C MET A 145 -0.01 -11.58 8.85
N LEU A 146 1.07 -11.66 8.08
CA LEU A 146 2.31 -12.30 8.51
C LEU A 146 3.04 -11.36 9.47
N CYS A 147 3.52 -11.89 10.59
CA CYS A 147 4.32 -11.17 11.57
C CYS A 147 5.69 -11.84 11.69
N PRO A 148 6.64 -11.44 10.83
CA PRO A 148 8.00 -11.97 10.83
C PRO A 148 8.85 -11.49 12.02
#